data_AF-A0A7J3SK29-F1
#
_entry.id   AF-A0A7J3SK29-F1
#
_cell.length_a   1.000
_cell.length_b   1.000
_cell.length_c   1.000
_cell.angle_alpha   90.00
_cell.angle_beta   90.00
_cell.angle_gamma   90.00
#
_symmetry.space_group_name_H-M   'P 1'
#
loop_
_entity.id
_entity.type
_entity.pdbx_description
1 polymer ?
#
loop_
_entity_poly.entity_id
_entity_poly.type
_entity_poly.pdbx_seq_one_letter_code
_entity_poly.pdbx_strand_id
1 'polypeptide(L)' 'MCPICGSKLVENSYRKLKCIKCGFEADRDTAAILNIEKKAHEKKGGSLTTPTAPQMTDVIPNR' A
#
# COMPACT_ATOMS: atom_id res chain seq x y z
N MET A 1 5.86 -12.58 -0.73
CA MET A 1 5.75 -11.61 -1.85
C MET A 1 6.80 -10.55 -1.64
N CYS A 2 7.49 -10.08 -2.68
CA CYS A 2 8.46 -8.99 -2.53
C CYS A 2 7.73 -7.69 -2.20
N PRO A 3 8.06 -7.00 -1.10
CA PRO A 3 7.36 -5.77 -0.70
C PRO A 3 7.56 -4.65 -1.73
N ILE A 4 8.69 -4.64 -2.44
CA ILE A 4 9.03 -3.63 -3.44
C ILE A 4 8.27 -3.88 -4.75
N CYS A 5 8.58 -4.97 -5.45
CA CYS A 5 8.11 -5.20 -6.82
C CYS A 5 7.00 -6.27 -6.95
N GLY A 6 6.51 -6.83 -5.83
CA GLY A 6 5.44 -7.82 -5.83
C GLY A 6 5.81 -9.21 -6.35
N SER A 7 7.04 -9.42 -6.84
CA SER A 7 7.47 -10.72 -7.38
C SER A 7 7.64 -11.78 -6.27
N LYS A 8 7.64 -13.06 -6.66
CA LYS A 8 7.91 -14.16 -5.72
C LYS A 8 9.32 -14.01 -5.12
N LEU A 9 9.42 -14.22 -3.81
CA LEU A 9 10.70 -14.28 -3.10
C LEU A 9 11.19 -15.73 -3.11
N VAL A 10 12.49 -15.92 -3.18
CA VAL A 10 13.17 -17.21 -3.04
C VAL A 10 13.96 -17.23 -1.73
N GLU A 11 14.18 -18.41 -1.17
CA GLU A 11 15.02 -18.58 0.01
C GLU A 11 16.49 -18.37 -0.38
N ASN A 12 17.21 -17.54 0.39
CA ASN A 12 18.61 -17.21 0.11
C ASN A 12 19.57 -17.83 1.14
N SER A 13 19.16 -17.93 2.40
CA SER A 13 19.89 -18.58 3.50
C SER A 13 18.97 -18.72 4.72
N TYR A 14 19.51 -19.12 5.89
CA TYR A 14 18.70 -19.29 7.10
C TYR A 14 17.89 -18.01 7.40
N ARG A 15 16.56 -18.16 7.31
CA ARG A 15 15.55 -17.10 7.49
C ARG A 15 15.62 -15.91 6.54
N LYS A 16 16.53 -15.87 5.55
CA LYS A 16 16.60 -14.79 4.56
C LYS A 16 15.87 -15.12 3.27
N LEU A 17 15.13 -14.14 2.77
CA LEU A 17 14.45 -14.17 1.48
C LEU A 17 15.08 -13.16 0.53
N LYS A 18 15.19 -13.52 -0.75
CA LYS A 18 15.69 -12.65 -1.81
C LYS A 18 14.70 -12.53 -2.97
N CYS A 19 14.63 -11.36 -3.57
CA CYS A 19 13.92 -11.12 -4.82
C CYS A 19 14.90 -11.07 -5.98
N ILE A 20 14.78 -11.99 -6.93
CA ILE A 20 15.64 -12.01 -8.12
C ILE A 20 15.34 -10.84 -9.07
N LYS A 21 14.12 -10.30 -9.06
CA LYS A 21 13.74 -9.22 -9.99
C LYS A 21 14.22 -7.83 -9.57
N CYS A 22 14.24 -7.52 -8.28
CA CYS A 22 14.60 -6.18 -7.80
C CYS A 22 15.78 -6.16 -6.81
N GLY A 23 16.37 -7.30 -6.50
CA GLY A 23 17.53 -7.40 -5.60
C GLY A 23 17.21 -7.29 -4.11
N PHE A 24 15.95 -7.08 -3.71
CA PHE A 24 15.55 -7.03 -2.30
C PHE A 24 15.99 -8.28 -1.54
N GLU A 25 16.61 -8.10 -0.38
CA GLU A 25 16.99 -9.20 0.52
C GLU A 25 16.73 -8.80 1.97
N ALA A 26 16.00 -9.63 2.71
CA ALA A 26 15.68 -9.39 4.12
C ALA A 26 15.30 -10.70 4.83
N ASP A 27 15.22 -10.66 6.16
CA ASP A 27 14.65 -11.77 6.94
C ASP A 27 13.15 -11.97 6.64
N ARG A 28 12.63 -13.18 6.87
CA ARG A 28 11.21 -13.51 6.72
C ARG A 28 10.31 -12.59 7.55
N ASP A 29 10.71 -12.25 8.77
CA ASP A 29 9.91 -11.41 9.66
C ASP A 29 9.84 -9.96 9.15
N THR A 30 10.98 -9.41 8.73
CA THR A 30 11.05 -8.09 8.10
C THR A 30 10.22 -8.04 6.81
N ALA A 31 10.33 -9.06 5.95
CA ALA A 31 9.53 -9.14 4.74
C ALA A 31 8.02 -9.25 5.04
N ALA A 32 7.63 -9.92 6.12
CA ALA A 32 6.24 -10.02 6.54
C ALA A 32 5.67 -8.66 6.99
N ILE A 33 6.39 -7.94 7.86
CA ILE A 33 5.99 -6.61 8.34
C ILE A 33 5.78 -5.66 7.16
N LEU A 34 6.76 -5.57 6.25
CA LEU A 34 6.67 -4.68 5.08
C LEU A 34 5.46 -5.00 4.19
N ASN A 35 5.10 -6.27 4.04
CA ASN A 35 3.91 -6.65 3.27
C ASN A 35 2.61 -6.32 4.00
N ILE A 36 2.57 -6.42 5.33
CA ILE A 36 1.40 -6.03 6.15
C ILE A 36 1.21 -4.52 6.07
N GLU A 37 2.27 -3.74 6.25
CA GLU A 37 2.24 -2.28 6.13
C GLU A 37 1.77 -1.85 4.74
N LYS A 38 2.33 -2.45 3.67
CA LYS A 38 1.90 -2.16 2.29
C LYS A 38 0.40 -2.40 2.09
N LYS A 39 -0.12 -3.54 2.56
CA LYS A 39 -1.57 -3.84 2.51
C LYS A 39 -2.39 -2.85 3.33
N ALA A 40 -1.89 -2.41 4.48
CA ALA A 40 -2.58 -1.42 5.31
C ALA A 40 -2.63 -0.05 4.61
N HIS A 41 -1.56 0.36 3.93
CA HIS A 41 -1.51 1.58 3.13
C HIS A 41 -2.44 1.51 1.92
N GLU A 42 -2.47 0.38 1.18
CA GLU A 42 -3.38 0.17 0.05
C GLU A 42 -4.86 0.29 0.47
N LYS A 43 -5.22 -0.20 1.67
CA LYS A 43 -6.59 -0.07 2.22
C LYS A 43 -6.97 1.36 2.62
N LYS A 44 -5.99 2.22 2.92
CA LYS A 44 -6.21 3.64 3.21
C LYS A 44 -6.32 4.50 1.94
N GLY A 45 -6.04 3.92 0.77
CA GLY A 45 -6.20 4.54 -0.54
C GLY A 45 -7.61 4.42 -1.13
N GLY A 46 -8.63 4.15 -0.30
CA GLY A 46 -10.00 4.46 -0.70
C GLY A 46 -10.05 5.97 -0.97
N SER A 47 -10.40 6.35 -2.21
CA SER A 47 -10.61 7.73 -2.59
C SER A 47 -11.35 8.44 -1.45
N LEU A 48 -10.89 9.63 -1.05
CA LEU A 48 -11.78 10.60 -0.41
C LEU A 48 -12.82 10.92 -1.48
N THR A 49 -13.77 10.00 -1.67
CA THR A 49 -14.76 10.08 -2.73
C THR A 49 -15.39 11.44 -2.60
N THR A 50 -15.35 12.21 -3.68
CA THR A 50 -16.07 13.48 -3.78
C THR A 50 -17.44 13.26 -3.17
N PRO A 51 -17.84 14.05 -2.14
CA PRO A 51 -19.13 13.88 -1.50
C PRO A 51 -20.18 13.73 -2.59
N THR A 52 -20.89 12.60 -2.61
CA THR A 52 -22.02 12.40 -3.52
C THR A 52 -23.18 13.35 -3.16
N ALA A 53 -23.13 13.92 -1.95
CA ALA A 53 -24.00 14.99 -1.54
C ALA A 53 -23.80 16.21 -2.47
N PRO A 54 -24.88 16.76 -3.05
CA PRO A 54 -24.81 18.02 -3.78
C PRO A 54 -24.23 19.09 -2.86
N GLN A 55 -23.21 19.80 -3.33
CA GLN A 55 -22.74 21.00 -2.65
C GLN A 55 -23.88 22.03 -2.73
N MET A 56 -24.38 22.49 -1.58
CA MET A 56 -25.44 23.49 -1.53
C MET A 56 -24.88 24.82 -2.07
N THR A 57 -25.30 25.23 -3.27
CA THR A 57 -24.80 26.45 -3.93
C THR A 57 -25.85 27.56 -4.06
N ASP A 58 -27.04 27.42 -3.48
CA ASP A 58 -28.05 28.48 -3.54
C ASP A 58 -27.96 29.37 -2.29
N VAL A 59 -27.13 30.41 -2.39
CA VAL A 59 -27.14 31.52 -1.43
C VAL A 59 -27.78 32.71 -2.13
N ILE A 60 -29.01 33.04 -1.77
CA ILE A 60 -29.65 34.29 -2.19
C ILE A 60 -28.87 35.44 -1.53
N PRO A 61 -28.19 36.32 -2.28
CA PRO A 61 -27.49 37.45 -1.69
C PRO A 61 -28.51 38.39 -1.05
N ASN A 62 -28.19 38.90 0.15
CA ASN A 62 -29.04 39.91 0.78
C ASN A 62 -29.11 41.15 -0.12
N ARG A 63 -30.34 41.67 -0.29
CA ARG A 63 -30.67 42.81 -1.17
C ARG A 63 -30.12 44.13 -0.66
#